data_AF-A0A1V5WWZ5-F1
#
_entry.id   AF-A0A1V5WWZ5-F1
#
_cell.length_a   1.000
_cell.length_b   1.000
_cell.length_c   1.000
_cell.angle_alpha   90.00
_cell.angle_beta   90.00
_cell.angle_gamma   90.00
#
_symmetry.space_group_name_H-M   'P 1'
#
loop_
_entity.id
_entity.type
_entity.pdbx_description
1 polymer ?
#
loop_
_entity_poly.entity_id
_entity_poly.type
_entity_poly.pdbx_seq_one_letter_code
_entity_poly.pdbx_strand_id
1 'polypeptide(L)'
;MQKLPLLGISSIANLLASIKFSKYFELGKNDIIFTIFTDSAELYQTRLQEQRVLKGNYTEKQAALDWEGPLKAQKIDYFLELRYLEKKRIHNLKYYTWVEQQGKTCQEIQHQWEPDYWKETFEDNLDELDTAIEEFDALL
;
A
#
# COMPACT_ATOMS: atom_id res chain seq x y z
N MET A 1 -13.10 -15.25 -9.28
CA MET A 1 -13.84 -13.96 -9.24
C MET A 1 -14.35 -13.59 -7.86
N GLN A 2 -14.78 -14.53 -7.00
CA GLN A 2 -15.42 -14.22 -5.71
C GLN A 2 -14.60 -13.35 -4.74
N LYS A 3 -13.26 -13.38 -4.82
CA LYS A 3 -12.37 -12.56 -3.98
C LYS A 3 -12.00 -11.19 -4.56
N LEU A 4 -12.40 -10.88 -5.81
CA LEU A 4 -12.10 -9.58 -6.43
C LEU A 4 -12.62 -8.37 -5.64
N PRO A 5 -13.77 -8.44 -4.94
CA PRO A 5 -14.21 -7.35 -4.07
C PRO A 5 -13.24 -6.99 -2.93
N LEU A 6 -12.29 -7.87 -2.60
CA LEU A 6 -11.24 -7.58 -1.62
C LEU A 6 -10.16 -6.64 -2.16
N LEU A 7 -10.20 -6.25 -3.44
CA LEU A 7 -9.23 -5.35 -4.06
C LEU A 7 -9.80 -3.94 -4.21
N GLY A 8 -9.46 -3.08 -3.26
CA GLY A 8 -9.66 -1.64 -3.34
C GLY A 8 -8.65 -0.94 -4.24
N ILE A 9 -8.74 0.39 -4.33
CA ILE A 9 -7.87 1.21 -5.19
C ILE A 9 -6.40 1.08 -4.75
N SER A 10 -6.13 1.08 -3.45
CA SER A 10 -4.76 1.01 -2.90
C SER A 10 -4.16 -0.38 -3.11
N SER A 11 -4.96 -1.43 -3.00
CA SER A 11 -4.58 -2.81 -3.28
C SER A 11 -4.24 -3.02 -4.74
N ILE A 12 -5.03 -2.42 -5.65
CA ILE A 12 -4.71 -2.41 -7.08
C ILE A 12 -3.41 -1.66 -7.33
N ALA A 13 -3.16 -0.54 -6.64
CA ALA A 13 -1.88 0.16 -6.73
C ALA A 13 -0.70 -0.72 -6.28
N ASN A 14 -0.84 -1.49 -5.20
CA ASN A 14 0.17 -2.44 -4.73
C ASN A 14 0.40 -3.58 -5.73
N LEU A 15 -0.66 -4.11 -6.36
CA LEU A 15 -0.54 -5.09 -7.45
C LEU A 15 0.26 -4.51 -8.63
N LEU A 16 -0.11 -3.31 -9.08
CA LEU A 16 0.56 -2.63 -10.18
C LEU A 16 2.03 -2.31 -9.87
N ALA A 17 2.33 -1.92 -8.62
CA ALA A 17 3.69 -1.72 -8.14
C ALA A 17 4.48 -3.03 -8.09
N SER A 18 3.85 -4.14 -7.71
CA SER A 18 4.47 -5.48 -7.69
C SER A 18 4.86 -5.93 -9.10
N ILE A 19 3.98 -5.74 -10.09
CA ILE A 19 4.29 -5.99 -11.51
C ILE A 19 5.44 -5.10 -11.98
N LYS A 20 5.44 -3.82 -11.59
CA LYS A 20 6.51 -2.88 -11.94
C LYS A 20 7.85 -3.30 -11.33
N PHE A 21 7.85 -3.66 -10.04
CA PHE A 21 9.01 -4.13 -9.29
C PHE A 21 9.60 -5.39 -9.92
N SER A 22 8.74 -6.36 -10.28
CA SER A 22 9.19 -7.60 -10.92
C SER A 22 9.91 -7.34 -12.25
N LYS A 23 9.41 -6.37 -13.03
CA LYS A 23 10.04 -5.95 -14.29
C LYS A 23 11.35 -5.18 -14.06
N TYR A 24 11.38 -4.28 -13.08
CA TYR A 24 12.56 -3.45 -12.79
C TYR A 24 13.76 -4.29 -12.32
N PHE A 25 13.51 -5.28 -11.46
CA PHE A 25 14.55 -6.19 -10.95
C PHE A 25 14.71 -7.47 -11.78
N GLU A 26 14.05 -7.55 -12.95
CA GLU A 26 14.11 -8.71 -13.86
C GLU A 26 13.85 -10.07 -13.18
N LEU A 27 12.89 -10.08 -12.25
CA LEU A 27 12.57 -11.27 -11.47
C LEU A 27 12.11 -12.43 -12.36
N GLY A 28 12.64 -13.61 -12.08
CA GLY A 28 12.34 -14.85 -12.76
C GLY A 28 11.33 -15.73 -12.01
N LYS A 29 11.13 -16.94 -12.54
CA LYS A 29 10.16 -17.93 -12.03
C LYS A 29 10.42 -18.43 -10.61
N ASN A 30 11.62 -18.19 -10.06
CA ASN A 30 12.02 -18.66 -8.73
C ASN A 30 11.90 -17.54 -7.68
N ASP A 31 11.64 -16.31 -8.10
CA ASP A 31 11.55 -15.16 -7.21
C ASP A 31 10.12 -15.00 -6.69
N ILE A 32 10.01 -14.56 -5.44
CA ILE A 32 8.72 -14.37 -4.76
C ILE A 32 8.54 -12.90 -4.45
N ILE A 33 7.37 -12.36 -4.79
CA ILE A 33 6.94 -11.04 -4.34
C ILE A 33 5.86 -11.24 -3.28
N PHE A 34 6.14 -10.76 -2.08
CA PHE A 34 5.14 -10.63 -1.03
C PHE A 34 4.53 -9.23 -1.11
N THR A 35 3.20 -9.15 -1.21
CA THR A 35 2.46 -7.89 -1.34
C THR A 35 1.19 -7.95 -0.52
N ILE A 36 0.74 -6.79 -0.04
CA ILE A 36 -0.42 -6.68 0.85
C ILE A 36 -1.53 -5.94 0.09
N PHE A 37 -2.74 -6.49 0.12
CA PHE A 37 -3.94 -5.81 -0.35
C PHE A 37 -4.58 -5.11 0.84
N THR A 38 -4.36 -3.79 0.90
CA THR A 38 -4.57 -2.96 2.09
C THR A 38 -6.02 -2.51 2.29
N ASP A 39 -6.88 -2.69 1.29
CA ASP A 39 -8.22 -2.10 1.25
C ASP A 39 -9.17 -2.93 0.37
N SER A 40 -10.46 -2.91 0.69
CA SER A 40 -11.49 -3.55 -0.13
C SER A 40 -12.12 -2.57 -1.13
N ALA A 41 -12.76 -3.09 -2.17
CA ALA A 41 -13.52 -2.28 -3.13
C ALA A 41 -14.76 -1.61 -2.49
N GLU A 42 -15.22 -2.12 -1.34
CA GLU A 42 -16.38 -1.59 -0.61
C GLU A 42 -16.13 -0.16 -0.11
N LEU A 43 -14.89 0.17 0.25
CA LEU A 43 -14.50 1.52 0.68
C LEU A 43 -14.65 2.59 -0.43
N TYR A 44 -14.85 2.17 -1.70
CA TYR A 44 -14.85 3.05 -2.87
C TYR A 44 -16.17 3.09 -3.64
N GLN A 45 -17.28 2.62 -3.06
CA GLN A 45 -18.58 2.58 -3.79
C GLN A 45 -19.04 3.96 -4.27
N THR A 46 -18.91 5.01 -3.46
CA THR A 46 -19.23 6.39 -3.84
C THR A 46 -18.37 6.86 -5.01
N ARG A 47 -17.07 6.57 -4.97
CA ARG A 47 -16.14 6.90 -6.06
C ARG A 47 -16.53 6.20 -7.36
N LEU A 48 -16.98 4.94 -7.31
CA LEU A 48 -17.45 4.22 -8.49
C LEU A 48 -18.70 4.87 -9.11
N GLN A 49 -19.63 5.33 -8.28
CA GLN A 49 -20.81 6.06 -8.76
C GLN A 49 -20.42 7.37 -9.45
N GLU A 50 -19.55 8.17 -8.83
CA GLU A 50 -19.04 9.41 -9.42
C GLU A 50 -18.34 9.14 -10.77
N GLN A 51 -17.50 8.12 -10.85
CA GLN A 51 -16.84 7.76 -12.11
C GLN A 51 -17.82 7.33 -13.19
N ARG A 52 -18.91 6.62 -12.84
CA ARG A 52 -19.97 6.26 -13.80
C ARG A 52 -20.73 7.49 -14.31
N VAL A 53 -20.98 8.47 -13.46
CA VAL A 53 -21.60 9.75 -13.89
C VAL A 53 -20.67 10.49 -14.85
N LEU A 54 -19.37 10.54 -14.54
CA LEU A 54 -18.38 11.30 -15.33
C LEU A 54 -17.99 10.62 -16.65
N LYS A 55 -17.87 9.28 -16.65
CA LYS A 55 -17.30 8.51 -17.77
C LYS A 55 -18.29 7.55 -18.44
N GLY A 56 -19.50 7.44 -17.91
CA GLY A 56 -20.49 6.46 -18.36
C GLY A 56 -20.27 5.07 -17.77
N ASN A 57 -21.07 4.11 -18.26
CA ASN A 57 -21.00 2.73 -17.80
C ASN A 57 -19.67 2.08 -18.15
N TYR A 58 -19.19 1.20 -17.27
CA TYR A 58 -18.03 0.36 -17.54
C TYR A 58 -18.41 -0.71 -18.57
N THR A 59 -17.63 -0.81 -19.67
CA THR A 59 -17.94 -1.69 -20.80
C THR A 59 -16.84 -2.74 -20.98
N GLU A 60 -17.13 -3.81 -21.74
CA GLU A 60 -16.13 -4.80 -22.13
C GLU A 60 -14.93 -4.17 -22.87
N LYS A 61 -15.19 -3.14 -23.69
CA LYS A 61 -14.12 -2.38 -24.35
C LYS A 61 -13.21 -1.70 -23.32
N GLN A 62 -13.77 -1.11 -22.27
CA GLN A 62 -12.97 -0.50 -21.21
C GLN A 62 -12.18 -1.56 -20.43
N ALA A 63 -12.78 -2.72 -20.15
CA ALA A 63 -12.10 -3.85 -19.51
C ALA A 63 -10.88 -4.33 -20.32
N ALA A 64 -11.02 -4.41 -21.65
CA ALA A 64 -9.90 -4.76 -22.54
C ALA A 64 -8.78 -3.71 -22.49
N LEU A 65 -9.13 -2.42 -22.47
CA LEU A 65 -8.14 -1.33 -22.35
C LEU A 65 -7.40 -1.37 -21.01
N ASP A 66 -8.11 -1.62 -19.91
CA ASP A 66 -7.52 -1.69 -18.57
C ASP A 66 -6.67 -2.96 -18.38
N TRP A 67 -7.02 -4.04 -19.08
CA TRP A 67 -6.18 -5.24 -19.13
C TRP A 67 -4.88 -5.02 -19.91
N GLU A 68 -4.98 -4.46 -21.12
CA GLU A 68 -3.81 -4.27 -21.98
C GLU A 68 -2.89 -3.13 -21.51
N GLY A 69 -3.45 -2.05 -20.97
CA GLY A 69 -2.70 -0.87 -20.53
C GLY A 69 -1.98 -1.09 -19.19
N PRO A 70 -2.64 -0.79 -18.06
CA PRO A 70 -1.98 -0.78 -16.76
C PRO A 70 -1.50 -2.15 -16.29
N LEU A 71 -2.14 -3.26 -16.68
CA LEU A 71 -1.72 -4.61 -16.26
C LEU A 71 -0.65 -5.21 -17.18
N LYS A 72 -0.95 -5.40 -18.47
CA LYS A 72 -0.01 -6.03 -19.41
C LYS A 72 1.16 -5.11 -19.75
N ALA A 73 0.85 -3.87 -20.17
CA ALA A 73 1.85 -2.89 -20.59
C ALA A 73 2.45 -2.08 -19.44
N GLN A 74 2.32 -2.51 -18.18
CA GLN A 74 2.92 -1.82 -17.03
C GLN A 74 4.41 -1.54 -17.27
N LYS A 75 4.81 -0.27 -17.20
CA LYS A 75 6.19 0.17 -17.45
C LYS A 75 6.94 0.36 -16.13
N ILE A 76 8.26 0.44 -16.22
CA ILE A 76 9.16 0.75 -15.09
C ILE A 76 9.40 2.25 -14.89
N ASP A 77 8.65 3.09 -15.61
CA ASP A 77 8.71 4.54 -15.49
C ASP A 77 8.40 5.01 -14.07
N TYR A 78 9.03 6.13 -13.67
CA TYR A 78 8.88 6.72 -12.35
C TYR A 78 9.24 5.79 -11.17
N PHE A 79 9.93 4.67 -11.43
CA PHE A 79 10.50 3.85 -10.37
C PHE A 79 11.75 4.53 -9.80
N LEU A 80 11.86 4.58 -8.48
CA LEU A 80 12.97 5.19 -7.76
C LEU A 80 13.55 4.19 -6.77
N GLU A 81 14.76 3.71 -7.07
CA GLU A 81 15.55 2.98 -6.08
C GLU A 81 16.10 3.98 -5.04
N LEU A 82 15.75 3.78 -3.78
CA LEU A 82 16.04 4.73 -2.72
C LEU A 82 17.47 4.55 -2.22
N ARG A 83 18.28 5.61 -2.28
CA ARG A 83 19.55 5.70 -1.53
C ARG A 83 19.28 6.37 -0.18
N TYR A 84 20.35 6.58 0.59
CA TYR A 84 20.25 7.08 1.97
C TYR A 84 19.45 8.39 2.08
N LEU A 85 19.73 9.37 1.21
CA LEU A 85 19.06 10.67 1.27
C LEU A 85 17.58 10.57 0.88
N GLU A 86 17.21 9.74 -0.11
CA GLU A 86 15.81 9.53 -0.46
C GLU A 86 15.06 8.80 0.68
N LYS A 87 15.69 7.81 1.33
CA LYS A 87 15.14 7.15 2.53
C LYS A 87 14.91 8.16 3.66
N LYS A 88 15.90 9.03 3.94
CA LYS A 88 15.78 10.05 5.00
C LYS A 88 14.70 11.09 4.68
N ARG A 89 14.57 11.48 3.41
CA ARG A 89 13.49 12.36 2.94
C ARG A 89 12.12 11.75 3.23
N ILE A 90 11.91 10.49 2.87
CA ILE A 90 10.63 9.79 3.12
C ILE A 90 10.35 9.68 4.61
N HIS A 91 11.36 9.33 5.42
CA HIS A 91 11.22 9.29 6.87
C HIS A 91 10.72 10.63 7.45
N ASN A 92 11.27 11.75 6.97
CA ASN A 92 10.87 13.08 7.43
C ASN A 92 9.46 13.50 6.98
N LEU A 93 8.86 12.87 5.95
CA LEU A 93 7.49 13.18 5.51
C LEU A 93 6.45 12.88 6.60
N LYS A 94 6.77 12.01 7.56
CA LYS A 94 5.89 11.68 8.69
C LYS A 94 5.57 12.90 9.55
N TYR A 95 6.45 13.91 9.60
CA TYR A 95 6.31 15.05 10.50
C TYR A 95 4.93 15.71 10.42
N TYR A 96 4.48 16.06 9.21
CA TYR A 96 3.22 16.78 9.04
C TYR A 96 2.03 15.99 9.61
N THR A 97 1.84 14.75 9.15
CA THR A 97 0.68 13.96 9.59
C THR A 97 0.82 13.48 11.02
N TRP A 98 1.99 13.05 11.46
CA TRP A 98 2.11 12.36 12.75
C TRP A 98 2.31 13.35 13.89
N VAL A 99 3.16 14.36 13.69
CA VAL A 99 3.43 15.36 14.73
C VAL A 99 2.31 16.40 14.75
N GLU A 100 2.04 17.06 13.62
CA GLU A 100 1.09 18.19 13.63
C GLU A 100 -0.37 17.75 13.73
N GLN A 101 -0.76 16.64 13.10
CA GLN A 101 -2.17 16.21 13.08
C GLN A 101 -2.51 15.17 14.15
N GLN A 102 -1.58 14.25 14.47
CA GLN A 102 -1.83 13.14 15.40
C GLN A 102 -1.17 13.32 16.77
N GLY A 103 -0.44 14.43 16.99
CA GLY A 103 0.12 14.77 18.30
C GLY A 103 1.31 13.93 18.75
N LYS A 104 1.97 13.20 17.82
CA LYS A 104 3.21 12.50 18.11
C LYS A 104 4.36 13.49 18.35
N THR A 105 5.35 13.09 19.12
CA THR A 105 6.56 13.88 19.33
C THR A 105 7.55 13.70 18.18
N CYS A 106 8.35 14.73 17.92
CA CYS A 106 9.44 14.64 16.95
C CYS A 106 10.45 13.54 17.32
N GLN A 107 10.67 13.30 18.62
CA GLN A 107 11.56 12.27 19.12
C GLN A 107 11.06 10.85 18.77
N GLU A 108 9.76 10.58 18.93
CA GLU A 108 9.17 9.29 18.50
C GLU A 108 9.39 9.05 17.00
N ILE A 109 9.26 10.09 16.18
CA ILE A 109 9.53 9.96 14.74
C ILE A 109 11.01 9.68 14.49
N GLN A 110 11.92 10.37 15.17
CA GLN A 110 13.36 10.14 15.01
C GLN A 110 13.78 8.73 15.43
N HIS A 111 13.20 8.17 16.50
CA HIS A 111 13.48 6.81 16.95
C HIS A 111 13.11 5.77 15.88
N GLN A 112 12.06 5.98 15.09
CA GLN A 112 11.69 5.11 13.96
C GLN A 112 12.74 5.05 12.84
N TRP A 113 13.77 5.88 12.87
CA TRP A 113 14.91 5.77 11.95
C TRP A 113 15.85 4.62 12.33
N GLU A 114 15.92 4.30 13.62
CA GLU A 114 16.79 3.26 14.15
C GLU A 114 16.14 1.88 13.96
N PRO A 115 16.86 0.88 13.41
CA PRO A 115 16.30 -0.45 13.20
C PRO A 115 15.79 -1.12 14.48
N ASP A 116 16.42 -0.86 15.61
CA ASP A 116 16.08 -1.50 16.88
C ASP A 116 14.70 -1.07 17.40
N TYR A 117 14.23 0.13 17.06
CA TYR A 117 12.85 0.54 17.34
C TYR A 117 11.83 -0.45 16.78
N TRP A 118 12.06 -0.93 15.55
CA TRP A 118 11.14 -1.84 14.88
C TRP A 118 11.23 -3.27 15.40
N LYS A 119 12.42 -3.72 15.83
CA LYS A 119 12.58 -5.01 16.50
C LYS A 119 11.88 -5.02 17.85
N GLU A 120 12.11 -4.00 18.66
CA GLU A 120 11.44 -3.87 19.96
C GLU A 120 9.91 -3.84 19.77
N THR A 121 9.43 -3.07 18.79
CA THR A 121 7.99 -2.95 18.53
C THR A 121 7.36 -4.26 18.03
N PHE A 122 8.00 -4.97 17.09
CA PHE A 122 7.36 -6.06 16.35
C PHE A 122 7.94 -7.47 16.57
N GLU A 123 9.05 -7.60 17.29
CA GLU A 123 9.64 -8.89 17.65
C GLU A 123 9.57 -9.13 19.17
N ASP A 124 9.85 -8.11 19.98
CA ASP A 124 9.92 -8.26 21.44
C ASP A 124 8.57 -8.04 22.15
N ASN A 125 7.64 -7.28 21.55
CA ASN A 125 6.34 -6.91 22.13
C ASN A 125 5.13 -7.59 21.46
N LEU A 126 5.31 -8.77 20.87
CA LEU A 126 4.25 -9.47 20.12
C LEU A 126 3.02 -9.78 20.98
N ASP A 127 3.20 -10.26 22.21
CA ASP A 127 2.08 -10.65 23.10
C ASP A 127 1.17 -9.44 23.44
N GLU A 128 1.76 -8.26 23.63
CA GLU A 128 1.01 -7.03 23.90
C GLU A 128 0.24 -6.56 22.67
N LEU A 129 0.83 -6.67 21.48
CA LEU A 129 0.17 -6.35 20.22
C LEU A 129 -0.99 -7.29 19.94
N ASP A 130 -0.80 -8.60 20.15
CA ASP A 130 -1.87 -9.59 19.96
C ASP A 130 -3.04 -9.31 20.91
N THR A 131 -2.76 -9.00 22.18
CA THR A 131 -3.79 -8.63 23.15
C THR A 131 -4.54 -7.36 22.70
N ALA A 132 -3.83 -6.33 22.25
CA ALA A 132 -4.44 -5.09 21.77
C ALA A 132 -5.30 -5.30 20.51
N ILE A 133 -4.92 -6.23 19.63
CA ILE A 133 -5.71 -6.61 18.45
C ILE A 133 -6.98 -7.32 18.89
N GLU A 134 -6.92 -8.28 19.80
CA GLU A 134 -8.10 -8.98 20.33
C GLU A 134 -9.07 -8.01 21.01
N GLU A 135 -8.55 -7.06 21.80
CA GLU A 135 -9.35 -6.01 22.43
C GLU A 135 -10.03 -5.11 21.40
N PHE A 136 -9.32 -4.72 20.34
CA PHE A 136 -9.89 -3.92 19.26
C PHE A 136 -10.98 -4.67 18.49
N ASP A 137 -10.73 -5.93 18.14
CA ASP A 137 -11.69 -6.77 17.41
C ASP A 137 -12.95 -7.06 18.24
N ALA A 138 -12.84 -7.10 19.57
CA ALA A 138 -13.99 -7.21 20.47
C ALA A 138 -14.88 -5.95 20.51
N LEU A 139 -14.42 -4.80 19.97
CA LEU A 139 -15.20 -3.56 19.85
C LEU A 139 -16.00 -3.49 18.53
N LEU A 140 -15.73 -4.37 17.57
CA LEU A 140 -16.40 -4.47 16.27
C LEU A 140 -17.65 -5.36 16.34
#